data_AF-A0A497S9U3-F1
#
_entry.id   AF-A0A497S9U3-F1
#
_cell.length_a   1.000
_cell.length_b   1.000
_cell.length_c   1.000
_cell.angle_alpha   90.00
_cell.angle_beta   90.00
_cell.angle_gamma   90.00
#
_symmetry.space_group_name_H-M   'P 1'
#
loop_
_entity.id
_entity.type
_entity.pdbx_description
1 polymer ?
#
loop_
_entity_poly.entity_id
_entity_poly.type
_entity_poly.pdbx_seq_one_letter_code
_entity_poly.pdbx_strand_id
1 'polypeptide(L)'
;MGNLEMDKKNFTSFLIILVIMIAIVGTKTINQEVNIEVHGKPVVRPPFHDDEYNITINENEIIINISQNIVNEYEGRFLSVYAYDEYGNHISKLKRVINGKITINKNEISNYKAIISNDIVLSIEMGDKNTSFYQILKDAMDNGRYFGLERCLLGMQCIKICPVSAVEVLVRDTSPDGRGRIIPHINNKKCIHGGLCTTTCPNNLIILEKNGL
;
A
#
# COMPACT_ATOMS: atom_id res chain seq x y z
N MET A 1 17.24 27.83 -39.30
CA MET A 1 18.06 27.14 -38.30
C MET A 1 19.30 27.99 -38.06
N GLY A 2 19.27 28.82 -37.01
CA GLY A 2 20.41 29.68 -36.66
C GLY A 2 21.43 28.87 -35.89
N ASN A 3 22.65 28.78 -36.41
CA ASN A 3 23.78 28.16 -35.71
C ASN A 3 24.15 29.07 -34.54
N LEU A 4 23.91 28.60 -33.31
CA LEU A 4 24.43 29.23 -32.11
C LEU A 4 25.92 28.86 -32.00
N GLU A 5 26.77 29.60 -32.69
CA GLU A 5 28.21 29.51 -32.52
C GLU A 5 28.59 30.28 -31.26
N MET A 6 28.82 29.54 -30.17
CA MET A 6 29.13 30.12 -28.88
C MET A 6 30.62 30.50 -28.84
N ASP A 7 30.91 31.79 -28.73
CA ASP A 7 32.28 32.32 -28.70
C ASP A 7 33.11 31.67 -27.56
N LYS A 8 34.38 31.34 -27.82
CA LYS A 8 35.24 30.53 -26.93
C LYS A 8 35.33 31.12 -25.52
N LYS A 9 35.31 32.45 -25.40
CA LYS A 9 35.35 33.16 -24.12
C LYS A 9 34.08 32.94 -23.28
N ASN A 10 32.92 32.85 -23.95
CA ASN A 10 31.64 32.57 -23.30
C ASN A 10 31.53 31.10 -22.90
N PHE A 11 32.09 30.20 -23.70
CA PHE A 11 32.19 28.77 -23.35
C PHE A 11 33.10 28.52 -22.14
N THR A 12 34.27 29.19 -22.07
CA THR A 12 35.15 29.08 -20.91
C THR A 12 34.51 29.63 -19.64
N SER A 13 33.80 30.76 -19.72
CA SER A 13 33.07 31.31 -18.57
C SER A 13 31.95 30.38 -18.11
N PHE A 14 31.21 29.78 -19.05
CA PHE A 14 30.17 28.80 -18.73
C PHE A 14 30.76 27.56 -18.03
N LEU A 15 31.88 27.02 -18.53
CA LEU A 15 32.55 25.89 -17.90
C LEU A 15 33.06 26.21 -16.50
N ILE A 16 33.62 27.41 -16.28
CA ILE A 16 34.05 27.84 -14.95
C ILE A 16 32.86 27.92 -13.99
N ILE A 17 31.74 28.53 -14.41
CA ILE A 17 30.51 28.61 -13.61
C ILE A 17 29.97 27.21 -13.31
N LEU A 18 29.98 26.30 -14.28
CA LEU A 18 29.53 24.93 -14.11
C LEU A 18 30.41 24.17 -13.10
N VAL A 19 31.73 24.31 -13.19
CA VAL A 19 32.69 23.71 -12.23
C VAL A 19 32.48 24.29 -10.83
N ILE A 20 32.28 25.60 -10.70
CA ILE A 20 31.99 26.25 -9.41
C ILE A 20 30.65 25.73 -8.84
N MET A 21 29.61 25.61 -9.66
CA MET A 21 28.31 25.06 -9.25
C MET A 21 28.45 23.60 -8.79
N ILE A 22 29.17 22.76 -9.53
CA ILE A 22 29.44 21.37 -9.15
C ILE A 22 30.25 21.31 -7.85
N ALA A 23 31.22 22.20 -7.65
CA ALA A 23 32.01 22.26 -6.41
C ALA A 23 31.16 22.73 -5.22
N ILE A 24 30.30 23.75 -5.38
CA ILE A 24 29.40 24.24 -4.33
C ILE A 24 28.37 23.18 -3.96
N VAL A 25 27.79 22.49 -4.95
CA VAL A 25 26.82 21.42 -4.70
C VAL A 25 27.51 20.19 -4.09
N GLY A 26 28.66 19.80 -4.62
CA GLY A 26 29.46 18.68 -4.11
C GLY A 26 29.90 18.89 -2.66
N THR A 27 30.40 20.07 -2.32
CA THR A 27 30.81 20.39 -0.94
C THR A 27 29.64 20.46 0.05
N LYS A 28 28.47 20.94 -0.37
CA LYS A 28 27.25 20.89 0.47
C LYS A 28 26.72 19.48 0.67
N THR A 29 26.84 18.61 -0.34
CA THR A 29 26.27 17.25 -0.30
C THR A 29 27.14 16.28 0.50
N ILE A 30 28.47 16.48 0.53
CA ILE A 30 29.40 15.59 1.26
C ILE A 30 29.23 15.65 2.79
N ASN A 31 28.66 16.73 3.33
CA ASN A 31 28.57 16.95 4.79
C ASN A 31 27.15 16.86 5.38
N GLN A 32 26.15 16.43 4.61
CA GLN A 32 24.85 16.11 5.18
C GLN A 32 24.79 14.60 5.43
N GLU A 33 25.26 14.17 6.60
CA GLU A 33 24.83 12.90 7.17
C GLU A 33 23.30 12.94 7.22
N VAL A 34 22.66 12.13 6.38
CA VAL A 34 21.21 11.94 6.43
C VAL A 34 20.93 11.25 7.75
N ASN A 35 20.60 12.04 8.76
CA ASN A 35 20.30 11.52 10.08
C ASN A 35 18.91 10.88 10.02
N ILE A 36 18.89 9.55 9.85
CA ILE A 36 17.65 8.77 9.80
C ILE A 36 17.23 8.54 11.24
N GLU A 37 16.28 9.34 11.72
CA GLU A 37 15.72 9.17 13.06
C GLU A 37 15.02 7.79 13.15
N VAL A 38 15.51 6.94 14.05
CA VAL A 38 14.99 5.58 14.25
C VAL A 38 13.83 5.64 15.23
N HIS A 39 12.60 5.39 14.76
CA HIS A 39 11.38 5.54 15.56
C HIS A 39 10.82 4.22 16.15
N GLY A 40 11.49 3.08 15.91
CA GLY A 40 11.05 1.75 16.35
C GLY A 40 11.10 0.72 15.22
N LYS A 41 10.75 -0.53 15.52
CA LYS A 41 10.80 -1.61 14.52
C LYS A 41 9.49 -1.63 13.72
N PRO A 42 9.53 -1.48 12.38
CA PRO A 42 8.31 -1.55 11.57
C PRO A 42 7.77 -2.97 11.54
N VAL A 43 6.47 -3.11 11.81
CA VAL A 43 5.74 -4.39 11.77
C VAL A 43 4.43 -4.23 10.99
N VAL A 44 3.97 -5.32 10.40
CA VAL A 44 2.65 -5.37 9.75
C VAL A 44 1.60 -5.59 10.83
N ARG A 45 0.54 -4.78 10.84
CA ARG A 45 -0.59 -4.94 11.76
C ARG A 45 -1.22 -6.32 11.63
N PRO A 46 -1.75 -6.90 12.74
CA PRO A 46 -2.51 -8.13 12.66
C PRO A 46 -3.73 -7.98 11.74
N PRO A 47 -4.30 -9.08 11.24
CA PRO A 47 -5.57 -9.07 10.52
C PRO A 47 -6.64 -8.33 11.32
N PHE A 48 -7.68 -7.83 10.65
CA PHE A 48 -8.87 -7.50 11.42
C PHE A 48 -9.34 -8.78 12.13
N HIS A 49 -9.94 -8.69 13.31
CA HIS A 49 -10.57 -9.83 13.96
C HIS A 49 -12.03 -9.98 13.49
N ASP A 50 -12.64 -11.14 13.71
CA ASP A 50 -14.01 -11.43 13.26
C ASP A 50 -15.07 -10.65 14.06
N ASP A 51 -14.72 -10.14 15.23
CA ASP A 51 -15.55 -9.26 16.06
C ASP A 51 -15.35 -7.77 15.76
N GLU A 52 -14.38 -7.41 14.92
CA GLU A 52 -14.08 -6.01 14.56
C GLU A 52 -14.96 -5.48 13.42
N TYR A 53 -15.61 -6.36 12.65
CA TYR A 53 -16.58 -5.97 11.64
C TYR A 53 -17.51 -7.11 11.29
N ASN A 54 -18.71 -6.77 10.80
CA ASN A 54 -19.64 -7.73 10.24
C ASN A 54 -20.03 -7.36 8.81
N ILE A 55 -20.18 -8.37 7.95
CA ILE A 55 -20.66 -8.21 6.58
C ILE A 55 -22.13 -8.63 6.52
N THR A 56 -22.98 -7.78 5.95
CA THR A 56 -24.38 -8.06 5.67
C THR A 56 -24.61 -7.89 4.17
N ILE A 57 -25.21 -8.90 3.54
CA ILE A 57 -25.54 -8.88 2.11
C ILE A 57 -27.04 -8.77 1.96
N ASN A 58 -27.47 -7.76 1.20
CA ASN A 58 -28.84 -7.57 0.76
C ASN A 58 -28.88 -7.70 -0.78
N GLU A 59 -30.07 -7.78 -1.39
CA GLU A 59 -30.24 -7.99 -2.84
C GLU A 59 -29.48 -6.99 -3.74
N ASN A 60 -29.23 -5.78 -3.23
CA ASN A 60 -28.68 -4.65 -3.98
C ASN A 60 -27.37 -4.09 -3.42
N GLU A 61 -26.96 -4.50 -2.22
CA GLU A 61 -25.79 -3.92 -1.56
C GLU A 61 -25.14 -4.87 -0.56
N ILE A 62 -23.85 -4.67 -0.34
CA ILE A 62 -23.10 -5.28 0.75
C ILE A 62 -22.74 -4.16 1.72
N ILE A 63 -23.13 -4.33 2.97
CA ILE A 63 -22.85 -3.41 4.06
C ILE A 63 -21.86 -4.07 4.99
N ILE A 64 -20.74 -3.40 5.23
CA ILE A 64 -19.76 -3.80 6.23
C ILE A 64 -19.86 -2.80 7.37
N ASN A 65 -20.26 -3.27 8.54
CA ASN A 65 -20.33 -2.44 9.74
C ASN A 65 -19.06 -2.67 10.55
N ILE A 66 -18.37 -1.57 10.87
CA ILE A 66 -17.14 -1.57 11.66
C ILE A 66 -17.53 -1.41 13.14
N SER A 67 -16.95 -2.25 13.99
CA SER A 67 -17.23 -2.25 15.42
C SER A 67 -16.79 -0.96 16.11
N GLN A 68 -17.52 -0.57 17.17
CA GLN A 68 -17.33 0.71 17.87
C GLN A 68 -15.93 0.85 18.50
N ASN A 69 -15.28 -0.26 18.83
CA ASN A 69 -13.92 -0.27 19.40
C ASN A 69 -12.85 0.22 18.41
N ILE A 70 -13.07 0.10 17.10
CA ILE A 70 -12.09 0.48 16.08
C ILE A 70 -12.60 1.53 15.08
N VAL A 71 -13.90 1.84 15.07
CA VAL A 71 -14.50 2.76 14.10
C VAL A 71 -13.83 4.12 14.07
N ASN A 72 -13.50 4.68 15.23
CA ASN A 72 -12.88 6.00 15.35
C ASN A 72 -11.50 6.06 14.67
N GLU A 73 -10.79 4.94 14.59
CA GLU A 73 -9.50 4.89 13.90
C GLU A 73 -9.67 4.97 12.37
N TYR A 74 -10.73 4.36 11.84
CA TYR A 74 -10.94 4.19 10.40
C TYR A 74 -11.96 5.14 9.79
N GLU A 75 -12.72 5.89 10.58
CA GLU A 75 -13.69 6.86 10.08
C GLU A 75 -13.04 7.84 9.09
N GLY A 76 -13.64 7.99 7.91
CA GLY A 76 -13.10 8.80 6.82
C GLY A 76 -11.86 8.23 6.11
N ARG A 77 -11.29 7.10 6.53
CA ARG A 77 -10.20 6.41 5.83
C ARG A 77 -10.73 5.48 4.76
N PHE A 78 -9.88 5.18 3.77
CA PHE A 78 -10.19 4.15 2.78
C PHE A 78 -9.74 2.78 3.29
N LEU A 79 -10.59 1.78 3.23
CA LEU A 79 -10.18 0.38 3.42
C LEU A 79 -10.41 -0.39 2.13
N SER A 80 -9.71 -1.52 2.00
CA SER A 80 -9.90 -2.45 0.90
C SER A 80 -10.85 -3.54 1.38
N VAL A 81 -11.98 -3.66 0.69
CA VAL A 81 -12.82 -4.87 0.78
C VAL A 81 -12.31 -5.80 -0.29
N TYR A 82 -12.03 -7.05 0.08
CA TYR A 82 -11.44 -8.01 -0.84
C TYR A 82 -12.21 -9.32 -0.90
N ALA A 83 -12.03 -10.01 -2.01
CA ALA A 83 -12.52 -11.36 -2.27
C ALA A 83 -11.56 -12.08 -3.21
N TYR A 84 -11.43 -13.38 -3.06
CA TYR A 84 -10.69 -14.23 -3.99
C TYR A 84 -11.64 -14.77 -5.08
N ASP A 85 -11.23 -14.63 -6.34
CA ASP A 85 -11.96 -15.24 -7.46
C ASP A 85 -11.69 -16.75 -7.58
N GLU A 86 -12.38 -17.42 -8.50
CA GLU A 86 -12.24 -18.87 -8.74
C GLU A 86 -10.84 -19.27 -9.24
N TYR A 87 -10.07 -18.32 -9.77
CA TYR A 87 -8.71 -18.52 -10.27
C TYR A 87 -7.66 -18.23 -9.19
N GLY A 88 -8.08 -17.86 -7.98
CA GLY A 88 -7.19 -17.52 -6.87
C GLY A 88 -6.59 -16.12 -6.93
N ASN A 89 -7.09 -15.23 -7.80
CA ASN A 89 -6.68 -13.83 -7.80
C ASN A 89 -7.35 -13.08 -6.65
N HIS A 90 -6.62 -12.14 -6.04
CA HIS A 90 -7.17 -11.25 -5.03
C HIS A 90 -7.80 -10.04 -5.73
N ILE A 91 -9.11 -9.87 -5.55
CA ILE A 91 -9.87 -8.76 -6.10
C ILE A 91 -10.20 -7.80 -4.96
N SER A 92 -9.99 -6.51 -5.18
CA SER A 92 -10.24 -5.49 -4.16
C SER A 92 -11.13 -4.36 -4.64
N LYS A 93 -11.89 -3.83 -3.70
CA LYS A 93 -12.69 -2.61 -3.83
C LYS A 93 -12.31 -1.65 -2.72
N LEU A 94 -11.81 -0.47 -3.10
CA LEU A 94 -11.48 0.57 -2.16
C LEU A 94 -12.73 1.37 -1.82
N LYS A 95 -13.03 1.48 -0.53
CA LYS A 95 -14.17 2.24 -0.04
C LYS A 95 -13.78 3.05 1.19
N ARG A 96 -14.31 4.27 1.26
CA ARG A 96 -14.20 5.11 2.44
C ARG A 96 -15.16 4.61 3.51
N VAL A 97 -14.71 4.57 4.75
CA VAL A 97 -15.57 4.37 5.92
C VAL A 97 -16.36 5.65 6.18
N ILE A 98 -17.68 5.53 6.24
CA ILE A 98 -18.60 6.64 6.49
C ILE A 98 -19.60 6.20 7.55
N ASN A 99 -19.64 6.91 8.67
CA ASN A 99 -20.50 6.60 9.83
C ASN A 99 -20.34 5.14 10.28
N GLY A 100 -19.09 4.67 10.33
CA GLY A 100 -18.75 3.29 10.68
C GLY A 100 -19.19 2.22 9.69
N LYS A 101 -19.52 2.60 8.45
CA LYS A 101 -19.98 1.67 7.42
C LYS A 101 -19.16 1.78 6.14
N ILE A 102 -19.04 0.67 5.45
CA ILE A 102 -18.65 0.59 4.05
C ILE A 102 -19.81 -0.03 3.29
N THR A 103 -20.28 0.65 2.24
CA THR A 103 -21.37 0.16 1.39
C THR A 103 -20.87 -0.09 -0.03
N ILE A 104 -21.09 -1.30 -0.54
CA ILE A 104 -20.78 -1.69 -1.92
C ILE A 104 -22.09 -1.96 -2.64
N ASN A 105 -22.40 -1.15 -3.64
CA ASN A 105 -23.60 -1.36 -4.46
C ASN A 105 -23.39 -2.49 -5.47
N LYS A 106 -24.49 -3.12 -5.88
CA LYS A 106 -24.53 -4.24 -6.84
C LYS A 106 -23.78 -4.01 -8.16
N ASN A 107 -23.70 -2.76 -8.62
CA ASN A 107 -23.08 -2.41 -9.90
C ASN A 107 -21.64 -1.88 -9.74
N GLU A 108 -21.09 -1.84 -8.53
CA GLU A 108 -19.73 -1.36 -8.33
C GLU A 108 -18.71 -2.37 -8.86
N ILE A 109 -17.83 -1.91 -9.75
CA ILE A 109 -16.68 -2.68 -10.25
C ILE A 109 -15.53 -2.66 -9.25
N SER A 110 -14.64 -3.66 -9.34
CA SER A 110 -13.42 -3.70 -8.53
C SER A 110 -12.46 -2.56 -8.88
N ASN A 111 -11.61 -2.17 -7.92
CA ASN A 111 -10.55 -1.19 -8.16
C ASN A 111 -9.28 -1.87 -8.65
N TYR A 112 -8.89 -2.99 -8.03
CA TYR A 112 -7.68 -3.71 -8.38
C TYR A 112 -7.88 -5.22 -8.39
N LYS A 113 -7.05 -5.88 -9.20
CA LYS A 113 -6.84 -7.31 -9.24
C LYS A 113 -5.36 -7.59 -9.00
N ALA A 114 -5.03 -8.42 -8.03
CA ALA A 114 -3.68 -8.90 -7.80
C ALA A 114 -3.56 -10.36 -8.27
N ILE A 115 -2.61 -10.60 -9.18
CA ILE A 115 -2.26 -11.94 -9.67
C ILE A 115 -1.24 -12.54 -8.72
N ILE A 116 -1.52 -13.74 -8.21
CA ILE A 116 -0.72 -14.38 -7.17
C ILE A 116 -0.16 -15.70 -7.68
N SER A 117 1.12 -15.95 -7.40
CA SER A 117 1.76 -17.23 -7.64
C SER A 117 2.69 -17.55 -6.49
N ASN A 118 2.57 -18.75 -5.92
CA ASN A 118 3.34 -19.19 -4.76
C ASN A 118 3.33 -18.15 -3.63
N ASP A 119 2.14 -17.61 -3.32
CA ASP A 119 1.89 -16.58 -2.30
C ASP A 119 2.57 -15.22 -2.53
N ILE A 120 3.23 -15.03 -3.67
CA ILE A 120 3.82 -13.74 -4.08
C ILE A 120 2.87 -13.04 -5.05
N VAL A 121 2.65 -11.74 -4.83
CA VAL A 121 1.92 -10.90 -5.78
C VAL A 121 2.83 -10.60 -6.97
N LEU A 122 2.48 -11.14 -8.14
CA LEU A 122 3.22 -10.96 -9.39
C LEU A 122 2.90 -9.63 -10.07
N SER A 123 1.62 -9.29 -10.15
CA SER A 123 1.14 -8.05 -10.75
C SER A 123 -0.07 -7.51 -10.00
N ILE A 124 -0.25 -6.19 -10.05
CA ILE A 124 -1.44 -5.49 -9.60
C ILE A 124 -1.98 -4.73 -10.80
N GLU A 125 -3.20 -5.09 -11.20
CA GLU A 125 -3.88 -4.59 -12.37
C GLU A 125 -5.12 -3.82 -11.95
N MET A 126 -5.65 -2.99 -12.86
CA MET A 126 -6.96 -2.40 -12.65
C MET A 126 -8.02 -3.50 -12.64
N GLY A 127 -9.03 -3.33 -11.79
CA GLY A 127 -10.17 -4.24 -11.72
C GLY A 127 -10.90 -4.38 -13.06
N ASP A 128 -11.50 -5.54 -13.29
CA ASP A 128 -12.34 -5.76 -14.47
C ASP A 128 -13.52 -4.79 -14.47
N LYS A 129 -13.71 -4.10 -15.60
CA LYS A 129 -14.78 -3.12 -15.82
C LYS A 129 -16.14 -3.76 -16.06
N ASN A 130 -16.17 -5.05 -16.40
CA ASN A 130 -17.39 -5.76 -16.76
C ASN A 130 -17.94 -6.62 -15.63
N THR A 131 -17.14 -6.86 -14.59
CA THR A 131 -17.52 -7.73 -13.48
C THR A 131 -17.83 -6.92 -12.23
N SER A 132 -19.04 -7.14 -11.71
CA SER A 132 -19.49 -6.57 -10.43
C SER A 132 -18.67 -7.15 -9.27
N PHE A 133 -18.09 -6.27 -8.45
CA PHE A 133 -17.42 -6.69 -7.22
C PHE A 133 -18.40 -7.29 -6.21
N TYR A 134 -19.65 -6.82 -6.19
CA TYR A 134 -20.71 -7.44 -5.39
C TYR A 134 -20.83 -8.93 -5.74
N GLN A 135 -20.85 -9.25 -7.03
CA GLN A 135 -21.00 -10.64 -7.48
C GLN A 135 -19.78 -11.49 -7.11
N ILE A 136 -18.56 -10.94 -7.24
CA ILE A 136 -17.32 -11.62 -6.85
C ILE A 136 -17.31 -11.90 -5.35
N LEU A 137 -17.67 -10.92 -4.51
CA LEU A 137 -17.67 -11.08 -3.06
C LEU A 137 -18.72 -12.11 -2.61
N LYS A 138 -19.94 -12.04 -3.16
CA LYS A 138 -20.99 -13.03 -2.89
C LYS A 138 -20.57 -14.44 -3.32
N ASP A 139 -20.02 -14.57 -4.51
CA ASP A 139 -19.52 -15.84 -5.05
C ASP A 139 -18.37 -16.43 -4.21
N ALA A 140 -17.45 -15.60 -3.72
CA ALA A 140 -16.41 -16.04 -2.79
C ALA A 140 -17.00 -16.58 -1.47
N MET A 141 -18.00 -15.90 -0.92
CA MET A 141 -18.71 -16.32 0.30
C MET A 141 -19.46 -17.64 0.11
N ASP A 142 -20.23 -17.75 -0.98
CA ASP A 142 -21.05 -18.93 -1.30
C ASP A 142 -20.17 -20.18 -1.52
N ASN A 143 -18.90 -20.00 -1.92
CA ASN A 143 -17.97 -21.08 -2.22
C ASN A 143 -16.82 -21.23 -1.19
N GLY A 144 -16.89 -20.57 -0.04
CA GLY A 144 -15.88 -20.70 1.03
C GLY A 144 -14.46 -20.25 0.66
N ARG A 145 -14.33 -19.30 -0.29
CA ARG A 145 -13.06 -18.64 -0.60
C ARG A 145 -12.77 -17.54 0.41
N TYR A 146 -11.53 -17.04 0.44
CA TYR A 146 -11.19 -15.91 1.30
C TYR A 146 -11.83 -14.61 0.83
N PHE A 147 -12.33 -13.84 1.79
CA PHE A 147 -12.88 -12.51 1.61
C PHE A 147 -12.78 -11.74 2.93
N GLY A 148 -12.93 -10.43 2.87
CA GLY A 148 -13.03 -9.62 4.08
C GLY A 148 -12.62 -8.17 3.90
N LEU A 149 -12.21 -7.57 5.02
CA LEU A 149 -11.71 -6.21 5.10
C LEU A 149 -10.21 -6.21 5.35
N GLU A 150 -9.46 -5.32 4.69
CA GLU A 150 -8.01 -5.16 4.88
C GLU A 150 -7.58 -3.69 4.77
N ARG A 151 -6.40 -3.39 5.33
CA ARG A 151 -5.83 -2.02 5.36
C ARG A 151 -5.00 -1.68 4.12
N CYS A 152 -4.49 -2.70 3.43
CA CYS A 152 -3.69 -2.50 2.22
C CYS A 152 -4.57 -1.97 1.09
N LEU A 153 -4.18 -0.86 0.47
CA LEU A 153 -4.87 -0.34 -0.73
C LEU A 153 -4.22 -0.80 -2.04
N LEU A 154 -3.30 -1.76 -1.97
CA LEU A 154 -2.52 -2.26 -3.11
C LEU A 154 -1.74 -1.17 -3.88
N GLY A 155 -1.49 -0.01 -3.26
CA GLY A 155 -0.81 1.13 -3.89
C GLY A 155 0.71 1.03 -3.98
N MET A 156 1.32 -0.03 -3.41
CA MET A 156 2.78 -0.29 -3.39
C MET A 156 3.65 0.87 -2.87
N GLN A 157 3.09 1.79 -2.09
CA GLN A 157 3.81 2.98 -1.62
C GLN A 157 5.01 2.61 -0.73
N CYS A 158 4.85 1.60 0.13
CA CYS A 158 5.93 1.11 1.00
C CYS A 158 7.14 0.55 0.21
N ILE A 159 6.90 -0.05 -0.96
CA ILE A 159 7.95 -0.52 -1.86
C ILE A 159 8.68 0.69 -2.47
N LYS A 160 7.93 1.69 -2.94
CA LYS A 160 8.48 2.88 -3.60
C LYS A 160 9.30 3.78 -2.68
N ILE A 161 8.90 3.92 -1.41
CA ILE A 161 9.50 4.88 -0.49
C ILE A 161 10.67 4.31 0.31
N CYS A 162 10.87 2.99 0.33
CA CYS A 162 11.92 2.36 1.14
C CYS A 162 13.31 2.57 0.51
N PRO A 163 14.23 3.34 1.13
CA PRO A 163 15.51 3.69 0.53
C PRO A 163 16.50 2.52 0.45
N VAL A 164 16.28 1.46 1.23
CA VAL A 164 17.15 0.28 1.33
C VAL A 164 16.49 -0.99 0.77
N SER A 165 15.37 -0.85 0.05
CA SER A 165 14.62 -1.97 -0.53
C SER A 165 14.37 -3.09 0.48
N ALA A 166 14.00 -2.73 1.72
CA ALA A 166 13.60 -3.71 2.73
C ALA A 166 12.17 -4.24 2.48
N VAL A 167 11.38 -3.54 1.67
CA VAL A 167 10.08 -4.00 1.17
C VAL A 167 10.16 -4.03 -0.35
N GLU A 168 10.23 -5.23 -0.92
CA GLU A 168 10.40 -5.42 -2.38
C GLU A 168 9.14 -5.98 -3.04
N VAL A 169 8.38 -6.78 -2.29
CA VAL A 169 7.19 -7.48 -2.80
C VAL A 169 6.04 -7.40 -1.81
N LEU A 170 4.83 -7.50 -2.34
CA LEU A 170 3.65 -7.84 -1.54
C LEU A 170 3.46 -9.35 -1.59
N VAL A 171 2.97 -9.92 -0.50
CA VAL A 171 2.70 -11.35 -0.36
C VAL A 171 1.29 -11.57 0.17
N ARG A 172 0.76 -12.74 -0.11
CA ARG A 172 -0.42 -13.27 0.57
C ARG A 172 -0.04 -13.64 1.99
N ASP A 173 -0.84 -13.20 2.95
CA ASP A 173 -0.68 -13.62 4.34
C ASP A 173 -1.15 -15.07 4.50
N THR A 174 -0.19 -15.99 4.66
CA THR A 174 -0.42 -17.43 4.77
C THR A 174 -0.54 -17.91 6.21
N SER A 175 -0.51 -17.00 7.19
CA SER A 175 -0.79 -17.38 8.57
C SER A 175 -2.24 -17.90 8.70
N PRO A 176 -2.53 -18.77 9.68
CA PRO A 176 -3.87 -19.33 9.87
C PRO A 176 -4.99 -18.28 9.98
N ASP A 177 -4.66 -17.12 10.56
CA ASP A 177 -5.53 -15.96 10.78
C ASP A 177 -5.40 -14.88 9.69
N GLY A 178 -4.40 -14.97 8.82
CA GLY A 178 -4.08 -13.98 7.79
C GLY A 178 -5.19 -13.78 6.77
N ARG A 179 -6.08 -14.77 6.65
CA ARG A 179 -7.23 -14.80 5.73
C ARG A 179 -6.86 -14.49 4.28
N GLY A 180 -5.61 -14.77 3.91
CA GLY A 180 -5.09 -14.45 2.59
C GLY A 180 -5.10 -12.96 2.24
N ARG A 181 -5.15 -12.03 3.20
CA ARG A 181 -5.02 -10.60 2.88
C ARG A 181 -3.65 -10.33 2.23
N ILE A 182 -3.52 -9.21 1.51
CA ILE A 182 -2.24 -8.83 0.92
C ILE A 182 -1.45 -7.92 1.87
N ILE A 183 -0.22 -8.32 2.20
CA ILE A 183 0.68 -7.59 3.10
C ILE A 183 2.04 -7.31 2.44
N PRO A 184 2.74 -6.24 2.85
CA PRO A 184 4.13 -6.04 2.45
C PRO A 184 5.05 -7.02 3.19
N HIS A 185 5.96 -7.68 2.46
CA HIS A 185 7.00 -8.49 3.08
C HIS A 185 8.20 -7.61 3.49
N ILE A 186 8.44 -7.49 4.80
CA ILE A 186 9.51 -6.67 5.37
C ILE A 186 10.74 -7.55 5.66
N ASN A 187 11.83 -7.33 4.95
CA ASN A 187 13.10 -7.99 5.21
C ASN A 187 13.84 -7.32 6.39
N ASN A 188 13.71 -7.91 7.58
CA ASN A 188 14.33 -7.41 8.81
C ASN A 188 15.87 -7.35 8.77
N LYS A 189 16.53 -8.09 7.85
CA LYS A 189 18.00 -8.02 7.70
C LYS A 189 18.44 -6.81 6.88
N LYS A 190 17.59 -6.30 5.99
CA LYS A 190 17.82 -5.07 5.20
C LYS A 190 17.29 -3.82 5.88
N CYS A 191 16.28 -3.96 6.74
CA CYS A 191 15.58 -2.81 7.32
C CYS A 191 16.47 -2.02 8.28
N ILE A 192 16.57 -0.71 8.04
CA ILE A 192 17.30 0.23 8.90
C ILE A 192 16.39 0.97 9.89
N HIS A 193 15.12 0.55 10.04
CA HIS A 193 14.15 1.11 10.98
C HIS A 193 13.88 2.62 10.85
N GLY A 194 14.00 3.18 9.64
CA GLY A 194 13.82 4.62 9.38
C GLY A 194 12.37 5.14 9.32
N GLY A 195 11.35 4.30 9.53
CA GLY A 195 9.95 4.74 9.70
C GLY A 195 9.21 5.29 8.47
N LEU A 196 9.84 5.52 7.32
CA LEU A 196 9.16 6.08 6.13
C LEU A 196 7.94 5.28 5.68
N CYS A 197 8.03 3.95 5.71
CA CYS A 197 6.92 3.07 5.31
C CYS A 197 5.75 3.13 6.32
N THR A 198 6.00 3.46 7.58
CA THR A 198 4.96 3.59 8.61
C THR A 198 4.28 4.95 8.53
N THR A 199 5.05 6.03 8.34
CA THR A 199 4.52 7.40 8.26
C THR A 199 3.77 7.67 6.96
N THR A 200 4.16 7.00 5.87
CA THR A 200 3.53 7.17 4.55
C THR A 200 2.32 6.24 4.35
N CYS A 201 2.16 5.17 5.13
CA CYS A 201 1.07 4.22 4.92
C CYS A 201 -0.28 4.88 5.24
N PRO A 202 -1.18 5.08 4.25
CA PRO A 202 -2.42 5.84 4.46
C PRO A 202 -3.39 5.20 5.47
N ASN A 203 -3.25 3.89 5.69
CA ASN A 203 -4.15 3.09 6.52
C ASN A 203 -3.46 2.40 7.70
N ASN A 204 -2.26 2.87 8.06
CA ASN A 204 -1.53 2.33 9.20
C ASN A 204 -1.35 0.80 9.13
N LEU A 205 -1.24 0.20 7.94
CA LEU A 205 -0.98 -1.24 7.82
C LEU A 205 0.39 -1.59 8.41
N ILE A 206 1.38 -0.75 8.16
CA ILE A 206 2.70 -0.87 8.79
C ILE A 206 2.72 0.10 9.97
N ILE A 207 2.99 -0.41 11.17
CA ILE A 207 3.13 0.37 12.40
C ILE A 207 4.53 0.21 12.98
N LEU A 208 4.88 1.09 13.91
CA LEU A 208 6.08 0.96 14.71
C LEU A 208 5.76 0.16 15.98
N GLU A 209 6.41 -0.98 16.12
CA GLU A 209 6.50 -1.66 17.39
C GLU A 209 7.52 -0.90 18.25
N LYS A 210 7.02 -0.26 19.31
CA LYS A 210 7.88 0.26 20.37
C LYS A 210 8.30 -0.95 21.19
N ASN A 211 9.53 -1.42 21.00
CA ASN A 211 10.13 -2.32 21.98
C ASN A 211 9.97 -1.67 23.35
N GLY A 212 9.36 -2.38 24.29
CA GLY A 212 9.22 -1.91 25.66
C GLY A 212 10.59 -1.52 26.22
N LEU A 213 10.67 -0.30 26.76
CA LEU A 213 11.42 -0.07 27.98
C LEU A 213 10.60 -0.61 29.15
#